data_AF-A0A512NQH2-F1
#
_entry.id   AF-A0A512NQH2-F1
#
_cell.length_a   1.000
_cell.length_b   1.000
_cell.length_c   1.000
_cell.angle_alpha   90.00
_cell.angle_beta   90.00
_cell.angle_gamma   90.00
#
_symmetry.space_group_name_H-M   'P 1'
#
loop_
_entity.id
_entity.type
_entity.pdbx_description
1 polymer ?
#
loop_
_entity_poly.entity_id
_entity_poly.type
_entity_poly.pdbx_seq_one_letter_code
_entity_poly.pdbx_strand_id
1 'polypeptide(L)'
;MRRPAFVLAMAAALLLLPTLVLGTLISHSSPQNLTWASQFAEQVRAGILYPRWMPDSFDGLGSPAFYFYPPLPFWIDAAVSVVTANALSTPYRLAVTTTVILFLSGLRSWRSSRPSPARPWPRT
;
A
#
# COMPACT_ATOMS: atom_id res chain seq x y z
N MET A 1 23.89 -7.96 -11.93
CA MET A 1 22.52 -8.52 -11.84
C MET A 1 21.68 -8.03 -13.01
N ARG A 2 21.30 -8.89 -13.98
CA ARG A 2 20.60 -8.46 -15.20
C ARG A 2 19.11 -8.15 -15.00
N ARG A 3 18.48 -8.56 -13.88
CA ARG A 3 17.04 -8.34 -13.59
C ARG A 3 16.77 -8.01 -12.10
N PRO A 4 17.24 -6.86 -11.60
CA PRO A 4 17.13 -6.48 -10.18
C PRO A 4 15.67 -6.31 -9.72
N ALA A 5 14.77 -5.83 -10.59
CA ALA A 5 13.35 -5.72 -10.28
C ALA A 5 12.72 -7.09 -9.98
N PHE A 6 13.08 -8.13 -10.72
CA PHE A 6 12.56 -9.48 -10.49
C PHE A 6 13.01 -10.03 -9.13
N VAL A 7 14.30 -9.85 -8.80
CA VAL A 7 14.86 -10.27 -7.51
C VAL A 7 14.16 -9.53 -6.35
N LEU A 8 13.93 -8.23 -6.48
CA LEU A 8 13.24 -7.43 -5.46
C LEU A 8 11.77 -7.84 -5.31
N ALA A 9 11.08 -8.16 -6.41
CA ALA A 9 9.70 -8.64 -6.36
C ALA A 9 9.59 -9.98 -5.65
N MET A 10 10.50 -10.93 -5.98
CA MET A 10 10.58 -12.21 -5.27
C MET A 10 10.90 -12.02 -3.79
N ALA A 11 11.86 -11.17 -3.45
CA ALA A 11 12.21 -10.88 -2.07
C ALA A 11 11.02 -10.29 -1.29
N ALA A 12 10.30 -9.34 -1.86
CA ALA A 12 9.11 -8.76 -1.23
C ALA A 12 8.01 -9.81 -1.00
N ALA A 13 7.75 -10.67 -1.99
CA ALA A 13 6.77 -11.75 -1.88
C ALA A 13 7.17 -12.80 -0.83
N LEU A 14 8.45 -13.18 -0.78
CA LEU A 14 8.98 -14.14 0.21
C LEU A 14 8.90 -13.59 1.62
N LEU A 15 9.29 -12.33 1.83
CA LEU A 15 9.26 -11.69 3.15
C LEU A 15 7.82 -11.52 3.68
N LEU A 16 6.86 -11.32 2.79
CA LEU A 16 5.44 -11.16 3.16
C LEU A 16 4.62 -12.43 2.91
N LEU A 17 5.26 -13.57 2.66
CA LEU A 17 4.59 -14.83 2.38
C LEU A 17 3.57 -15.22 3.46
N PRO A 18 3.86 -15.11 4.78
CA PRO A 18 2.87 -15.43 5.81
C PRO A 18 1.60 -14.59 5.67
N THR A 19 1.74 -13.28 5.44
CA THR A 19 0.61 -12.35 5.27
C THR A 19 -0.11 -12.55 3.94
N LEU A 20 0.59 -12.97 2.87
CA LEU A 20 -0.01 -13.28 1.58
C LEU A 20 -0.83 -14.57 1.61
N VAL A 21 -0.45 -15.55 2.44
CA VAL A 21 -1.14 -16.84 2.58
C VAL A 21 -2.25 -16.80 3.63
N LEU A 22 -2.01 -16.13 4.76
CA LEU A 22 -2.93 -16.11 5.90
C LEU A 22 -3.82 -14.85 5.95
N GLY A 23 -3.57 -13.88 5.07
CA GLY A 23 -4.12 -12.53 5.18
C GLY A 23 -3.36 -11.69 6.20
N THR A 24 -3.76 -10.42 6.34
CA THR A 24 -3.13 -9.48 7.28
C THR A 24 -3.11 -10.05 8.69
N LEU A 25 -1.90 -10.24 9.23
CA LEU A 25 -1.68 -10.77 10.56
C LEU A 25 -2.17 -9.80 11.64
N ILE A 26 -2.69 -10.35 12.73
CA ILE A 26 -3.26 -9.58 13.83
C ILE A 26 -2.14 -8.87 14.59
N SER A 27 -2.26 -7.55 14.67
CA SER A 27 -1.47 -6.64 15.50
C SER A 27 -2.39 -5.58 16.12
N HIS A 28 -1.88 -4.77 17.06
CA HIS A 28 -2.67 -3.71 17.70
C HIS A 28 -3.30 -2.71 16.71
N SER A 29 -2.64 -2.42 15.58
CA SER A 29 -3.16 -1.48 14.57
C SER A 29 -3.93 -2.17 13.45
N SER A 30 -3.86 -3.50 13.34
CA SER A 30 -4.45 -4.24 12.24
C SER A 30 -5.99 -4.11 12.12
N PRO A 31 -6.79 -4.14 13.21
CA PRO A 31 -8.25 -4.05 13.07
C PRO A 31 -8.66 -2.68 12.52
N GLN A 32 -8.02 -1.61 12.98
CA GLN A 32 -8.27 -0.26 12.51
C GLN A 32 -7.92 -0.11 11.02
N ASN A 33 -6.77 -0.64 10.60
CA ASN A 33 -6.34 -0.61 9.20
C ASN A 33 -7.29 -1.41 8.29
N LEU A 34 -7.79 -2.56 8.76
CA LEU A 34 -8.77 -3.36 8.03
C LEU A 34 -10.09 -2.59 7.84
N THR A 35 -10.60 -2.00 8.93
CA THR A 35 -11.84 -1.20 8.93
C THR A 35 -11.72 0.04 8.05
N TRP A 36 -10.58 0.72 8.05
CA TRP A 36 -10.34 1.86 7.17
C TRP A 36 -10.16 1.44 5.70
N ALA A 37 -9.47 0.33 5.43
CA ALA A 37 -9.26 -0.16 4.07
C ALA A 37 -10.54 -0.62 3.37
N SER A 38 -11.46 -1.28 4.09
CA SER A 38 -12.76 -1.63 3.52
C SER A 38 -13.55 -0.37 3.12
N GLN A 39 -13.73 0.56 4.06
CA GLN A 39 -14.50 1.78 3.85
C GLN A 39 -13.87 2.71 2.81
N PHE A 40 -12.55 2.85 2.81
CA PHE A 40 -11.84 3.69 1.86
C PHE A 40 -12.01 3.18 0.43
N ALA A 41 -11.82 1.87 0.22
CA ALA A 41 -12.00 1.25 -1.09
C ALA A 41 -13.45 1.32 -1.58
N GLU A 42 -14.43 1.14 -0.68
CA GLU A 42 -15.85 1.30 -1.00
C GLU A 42 -16.19 2.72 -1.44
N GLN A 43 -15.72 3.73 -0.72
CA GLN A 43 -15.93 5.14 -1.09
C GLN A 43 -15.28 5.49 -2.44
N VAL A 44 -14.05 5.02 -2.68
CA VAL A 44 -13.38 5.22 -3.98
C VAL A 44 -14.17 4.55 -5.11
N ARG A 45 -14.68 3.33 -4.91
CA ARG A 45 -15.52 2.63 -5.87
C ARG A 45 -16.88 3.30 -6.08
N ALA A 46 -17.38 4.02 -5.08
CA ALA A 46 -18.59 4.85 -5.18
C ALA A 46 -18.34 6.21 -5.86
N GLY A 47 -17.12 6.49 -6.32
CA GLY A 47 -16.76 7.73 -7.01
C GLY A 47 -16.21 8.83 -6.10
N ILE A 48 -16.10 8.59 -4.79
CA ILE A 48 -15.46 9.52 -3.85
C ILE A 48 -13.96 9.28 -3.89
N LEU A 49 -13.27 10.00 -4.77
CA LEU A 49 -11.84 9.80 -4.99
C LEU A 49 -10.98 10.18 -3.78
N TYR A 50 -11.43 11.12 -2.94
CA TYR A 50 -10.68 11.52 -1.74
C TYR A 50 -11.49 11.31 -0.46
N PRO A 51 -11.64 10.05 0.01
CA PRO A 51 -12.33 9.75 1.25
C PRO A 51 -11.62 10.37 2.45
N ARG A 52 -12.32 11.23 3.20
CA ARG A 52 -11.79 11.85 4.43
C ARG A 52 -12.45 11.33 5.70
N TRP A 53 -13.68 10.87 5.56
CA TRP A 53 -14.55 10.43 6.64
C TRP A 53 -14.89 8.95 6.49
N MET A 54 -14.63 8.17 7.53
CA MET A 54 -14.91 6.73 7.56
C MET A 54 -16.17 6.50 8.40
N PRO A 55 -17.37 6.41 7.79
CA PRO A 55 -18.65 6.45 8.50
C PRO A 55 -18.88 5.29 9.46
N ASP A 56 -18.40 4.09 9.14
CA ASP A 56 -18.63 2.87 9.93
C ASP A 56 -17.56 2.65 11.01
N SER A 57 -16.65 3.61 11.19
CA SER A 57 -15.68 3.56 12.29
C SER A 57 -16.36 3.88 13.64
N PHE A 58 -15.84 3.32 14.73
CA PHE A 58 -16.32 3.57 16.09
C PHE A 58 -17.84 3.35 16.24
N ASP A 59 -18.31 2.16 15.86
CA ASP A 59 -19.73 1.76 15.94
C ASP A 59 -20.69 2.72 15.22
N GLY A 60 -20.25 3.28 14.08
CA GLY A 60 -21.05 4.19 13.25
C GLY A 60 -21.00 5.67 13.66
N LEU A 61 -20.21 6.03 14.68
CA LEU A 61 -19.93 7.44 15.00
C LEU A 61 -19.05 8.12 13.94
N GLY A 62 -18.33 7.30 13.18
CA GLY A 62 -17.44 7.69 12.11
C GLY A 62 -16.07 8.21 12.59
N SER A 63 -15.14 8.33 11.64
CA SER A 63 -13.77 8.74 11.93
C SER A 63 -13.21 9.70 10.87
N PRO A 64 -12.61 10.84 11.26
CA PRO A 64 -11.91 11.75 10.35
C PRO A 64 -10.46 11.28 10.08
N ALA A 65 -10.22 9.97 9.97
CA ALA A 65 -8.88 9.40 9.92
C ALA A 65 -7.96 10.05 8.87
N PHE A 66 -8.47 10.25 7.65
CA PHE A 66 -7.68 10.77 6.52
C PHE A 66 -7.58 12.29 6.44
N TYR A 67 -7.97 12.99 7.52
CA TYR A 67 -7.49 14.34 7.79
C TYR A 67 -6.09 14.33 8.42
N PHE A 68 -5.76 13.27 9.16
CA PHE A 68 -4.53 13.21 9.99
C PHE A 68 -3.53 12.17 9.48
N TYR A 69 -4.02 11.04 8.93
CA TYR A 69 -3.17 9.95 8.47
C TYR A 69 -2.93 10.03 6.95
N PRO A 70 -1.67 9.81 6.48
CA PRO A 70 -1.37 9.75 5.06
C PRO A 70 -2.17 8.61 4.35
N PRO A 71 -3.00 8.92 3.34
CA PRO A 71 -3.92 7.95 2.76
C PRO A 71 -3.28 7.05 1.70
N LEU A 72 -1.99 7.23 1.37
CA LEU A 72 -1.34 6.56 0.24
C LEU A 72 -1.51 5.03 0.23
N PRO A 73 -1.33 4.29 1.35
CA PRO A 73 -1.56 2.84 1.36
C PRO A 73 -3.00 2.47 1.01
N PHE A 74 -3.98 3.27 1.43
CA PHE A 74 -5.40 3.03 1.22
C PHE A 74 -5.84 3.34 -0.21
N TRP A 75 -5.17 4.29 -0.89
CA TRP A 75 -5.31 4.47 -2.33
C TRP A 75 -4.80 3.28 -3.14
N ILE A 76 -3.66 2.72 -2.74
CA ILE A 76 -3.11 1.52 -3.41
C ILE A 76 -4.06 0.33 -3.18
N ASP A 77 -4.55 0.16 -1.95
CA ASP A 77 -5.54 -0.87 -1.62
C ASP A 77 -6.87 -0.69 -2.38
N ALA A 78 -7.37 0.54 -2.53
CA ALA A 78 -8.53 0.85 -3.35
C ALA A 78 -8.29 0.49 -4.83
N ALA A 79 -7.10 0.79 -5.37
CA ALA A 79 -6.73 0.37 -6.72
C ALA A 79 -6.68 -1.16 -6.85
N VAL A 80 -6.18 -1.88 -5.85
CA VAL A 80 -6.23 -3.34 -5.80
C VAL A 80 -7.67 -3.84 -5.79
N SER A 81 -8.56 -3.22 -5.01
CA SER A 81 -10.00 -3.54 -5.01
C SER A 81 -10.63 -3.33 -6.40
N VAL A 82 -10.32 -2.24 -7.09
CA VAL A 82 -10.82 -1.98 -8.45
C VAL A 82 -10.29 -3.01 -9.46
N VAL A 83 -8.97 -3.25 -9.48
CA VAL A 83 -8.32 -4.18 -10.43
C VAL A 83 -8.78 -5.62 -10.22
N THR A 84 -9.03 -6.01 -8.97
CA THR A 84 -9.52 -7.36 -8.63
C THR A 84 -11.04 -7.48 -8.65
N ALA A 85 -11.77 -6.43 -9.06
CA ALA A 85 -13.23 -6.34 -8.97
C ALA A 85 -13.77 -6.72 -7.57
N ASN A 86 -13.00 -6.39 -6.53
CA ASN A 86 -13.23 -6.73 -5.13
C ASN A 86 -13.39 -8.24 -4.85
N ALA A 87 -12.76 -9.10 -5.65
CA ALA A 87 -12.74 -10.55 -5.43
C ALA A 87 -11.89 -10.97 -4.22
N LEU A 88 -10.90 -10.15 -3.85
CA LEU A 88 -10.07 -10.39 -2.67
C LEU A 88 -10.70 -9.76 -1.43
N SER A 89 -10.73 -10.48 -0.32
CA SER A 89 -11.12 -9.90 0.96
C SER A 89 -10.07 -8.91 1.47
N THR A 90 -10.51 -7.94 2.29
CA THR A 90 -9.67 -6.83 2.79
C THR A 90 -8.32 -7.27 3.38
N PRO A 91 -8.23 -8.35 4.19
CA PRO A 91 -6.94 -8.80 4.70
C PRO A 91 -5.93 -9.19 3.61
N TYR A 92 -6.38 -9.80 2.51
CA TYR A 92 -5.51 -10.17 1.40
C TYR A 92 -5.17 -8.96 0.52
N ARG A 93 -6.12 -8.03 0.32
CA ARG A 93 -5.81 -6.79 -0.40
C ARG A 93 -4.74 -5.95 0.31
N LEU A 94 -4.81 -5.85 1.64
CA LEU A 94 -3.76 -5.19 2.42
C LEU A 94 -2.42 -5.93 2.36
N ALA A 95 -2.43 -7.27 2.28
CA ALA A 95 -1.22 -8.05 2.06
C ALA A 95 -0.56 -7.75 0.71
N VAL A 96 -1.37 -7.70 -0.36
CA VAL A 96 -0.91 -7.31 -1.71
C VAL A 96 -0.40 -5.87 -1.70
N THR A 97 -1.13 -4.96 -1.06
CA THR A 97 -0.76 -3.54 -0.93
C THR A 97 0.59 -3.37 -0.24
N THR A 98 0.79 -4.04 0.89
CA THR A 98 2.06 -4.01 1.64
C THR A 98 3.21 -4.58 0.80
N THR A 99 2.94 -5.62 0.01
CA THR A 99 3.91 -6.22 -0.91
C THR A 99 4.32 -5.26 -2.03
N VAL A 100 3.35 -4.57 -2.62
CA VAL A 100 3.59 -3.53 -3.64
C VAL A 100 4.43 -2.39 -3.06
N ILE A 101 4.09 -1.90 -1.86
CA ILE A 101 4.83 -0.82 -1.20
C ILE A 101 6.27 -1.25 -0.89
N LEU A 102 6.47 -2.45 -0.36
CA LEU A 102 7.80 -2.99 -0.06
C LEU A 102 8.65 -3.13 -1.33
N PHE A 103 8.07 -3.67 -2.41
CA PHE A 103 8.72 -3.79 -3.70
C PHE A 103 9.13 -2.43 -4.28
N LEU A 104 8.21 -1.45 -4.29
CA LEU A 104 8.48 -0.11 -4.83
C LEU A 104 9.54 0.64 -4.01
N SER A 105 9.53 0.48 -2.68
CA SER A 105 10.54 1.04 -1.78
C SER A 105 11.93 0.46 -2.08
N GLY A 106 12.02 -0.86 -2.21
CA GLY A 106 13.25 -1.55 -2.60
C GLY A 106 13.76 -1.11 -3.98
N LEU A 107 12.85 -0.99 -4.96
CA LEU A 107 13.18 -0.54 -6.32
C LEU A 107 13.70 0.91 -6.32
N ARG A 108 13.08 1.80 -5.55
CA ARG A 108 13.51 3.20 -5.43
C ARG A 108 14.88 3.32 -4.76
N SER A 109 15.11 2.55 -3.70
CA SER A 109 16.39 2.50 -2.99
C SER A 109 17.51 2.00 -3.90
N TRP A 110 17.28 0.89 -4.59
CA TRP A 110 18.25 0.33 -5.54
C TRP A 110 18.56 1.27 -6.72
N ARG A 111 17.57 2.03 -7.21
CA ARG A 111 17.85 3.06 -8.24
C ARG A 111 18.73 4.19 -7.70
N SER A 112 18.57 4.53 -6.42
CA SER A 112 19.35 5.59 -5.76
C SER A 112 20.80 5.20 -5.48
N SER A 113 21.07 3.91 -5.26
CA SER A 113 22.42 3.41 -5.02
C SER A 113 23.26 3.28 -6.29
N ARG A 114 22.68 3.55 -7.46
CA ARG A 114 23.43 3.60 -8.72
C ARG A 114 24.30 4.85 -8.75
N PRO A 115 25.54 4.76 -9.26
CA PRO A 115 26.39 5.93 -9.44
C PRO A 115 25.66 7.00 -10.25
N SER A 116 25.59 8.21 -9.71
CA SER A 116 25.15 9.36 -10.50
C SER A 116 26.26 9.75 -11.47
N PRO A 117 25.95 10.10 -12.73
CA PRO A 117 26.96 10.66 -13.62
C PRO A 117 27.60 11.88 -12.95
N ALA A 118 28.93 11.97 -12.99
CA ALA A 118 29.66 13.09 -12.40
C ALA A 118 29.09 14.40 -12.97
N ARG A 119 28.58 15.27 -12.09
CA ARG A 119 28.13 16.60 -12.50
C ARG A 119 29.40 17.39 -12.84
N PRO A 120 29.61 17.84 -14.10
CA PRO A 120 30.79 18.62 -14.41
C PRO A 120 30.78 19.90 -13.58
N TRP A 121 31.92 20.25 -12.99
CA TRP A 121 32.10 21.52 -12.30
C TRP A 121 31.84 22.68 -13.28
N PRO A 122 31.13 23.75 -12.87
CA PRO A 122 31.05 24.96 -13.67
C PRO A 122 32.47 25.49 -13.87
N ARG A 123 32.90 25.58 -15.12
CA ARG A 123 34.13 26.32 -15.47
C ARG A 123 33.73 27.80 -15.53
N THR A 124 33.99 28.56 -14.48
CA THR A 124 33.98 30.02 -14.48
C THR A 124 35.40 30.54 -14.60
#